data_AF-A0A4Q3HE03-F1
#
_entry.id   AF-A0A4Q3HE03-F1
#
_cell.length_a   1.000
_cell.length_b   1.000
_cell.length_c   1.000
_cell.angle_alpha   90.00
_cell.angle_beta   90.00
_cell.angle_gamma   90.00
#
_symmetry.space_group_name_H-M   'P 1'
#
loop_
_entity.id
_entity.type
_entity.pdbx_description
1 polymer ?
#
loop_
_entity_poly.entity_id
_entity_poly.type
_entity_poly.pdbx_seq_one_letter_code
_entity_poly.pdbx_strand_id
1 'polypeptide(L)'
;QPKAEPKILVSERAVGTDQDKKFVFVVDAEIKVVYRPIQLGAMAEGQRVVESGLKAGDKIVVNGLQRIRPGAIVAPELEEKVAAVK
;
A
#
# COMPACT_ATOMS: atom_id res chain seq x y z
N GLN A 1 25.85 12.54 6.93
CA GLN A 1 24.37 12.56 6.98
C GLN A 1 23.89 11.26 6.37
N PRO A 2 23.04 10.45 7.03
CA PRO A 2 22.46 9.30 6.36
C PRO A 2 21.55 9.84 5.25
N LYS A 3 21.84 9.50 3.99
CA LYS A 3 20.98 9.82 2.86
C LYS A 3 19.64 9.14 3.13
N ALA A 4 18.57 9.92 3.27
CA ALA A 4 17.22 9.38 3.21
C ALA A 4 17.05 8.79 1.80
N GLU A 5 17.18 7.47 1.67
CA GLU A 5 16.73 6.78 0.48
C GLU A 5 15.21 6.97 0.41
N PRO A 6 14.64 7.33 -0.74
CA PRO A 6 13.19 7.49 -0.86
C PRO A 6 12.55 6.13 -0.61
N LYS A 7 11.94 5.97 0.56
CA LYS A 7 11.23 4.74 0.94
C LYS A 7 9.73 5.01 0.91
N ILE A 8 8.99 4.06 0.34
CA ILE A 8 7.52 4.12 0.33
C ILE A 8 7.05 3.71 1.72
N LEU A 9 6.34 4.59 2.38
CA LEU A 9 5.69 4.33 3.65
C LEU A 9 4.21 4.03 3.39
N VAL A 10 3.70 2.96 4.01
CA VAL A 10 2.28 2.60 3.94
C VAL A 10 1.70 2.46 5.34
N SER A 11 0.42 2.78 5.48
CA SER A 11 -0.31 2.46 6.71
C SER A 11 -0.37 0.95 6.91
N GLU A 12 -0.13 0.46 8.13
CA GLU A 12 -0.33 -0.95 8.45
C GLU A 12 -1.75 -1.44 8.17
N ARG A 13 -2.74 -0.55 8.22
CA ARG A 13 -4.14 -0.87 7.91
C ARG A 13 -4.36 -1.26 6.45
N ALA A 14 -3.47 -0.82 5.55
CA ALA A 14 -3.50 -1.17 4.14
C ALA A 14 -2.89 -2.55 3.85
N VAL A 15 -2.12 -3.10 4.81
CA VAL A 15 -1.38 -4.35 4.65
C VAL A 15 -2.29 -5.53 4.98
N GLY A 16 -2.60 -6.31 3.95
CA GLY A 16 -3.17 -7.64 4.09
C GLY A 16 -2.09 -8.69 4.40
N THR A 17 -2.50 -9.74 5.10
CA THR A 17 -1.70 -10.95 5.27
C THR A 17 -2.45 -12.10 4.62
N ASP A 18 -1.80 -12.77 3.68
CA ASP A 18 -2.29 -13.99 3.06
C ASP A 18 -1.28 -15.10 3.38
N GLN A 19 -1.66 -15.97 4.32
CA GLN A 19 -0.77 -16.98 4.90
C GLN A 19 0.53 -16.34 5.44
N ASP A 20 1.66 -16.60 4.78
CA ASP A 20 2.99 -16.08 5.10
C ASP A 20 3.32 -14.78 4.34
N LYS A 21 2.52 -14.39 3.35
CA LYS A 21 2.78 -13.26 2.46
C LYS A 21 2.09 -11.99 2.94
N LYS A 22 2.78 -10.87 2.76
CA LYS A 22 2.22 -9.53 2.93
C LYS A 22 1.84 -8.98 1.57
N PHE A 23 0.69 -8.33 1.51
CA PHE A 23 0.17 -7.75 0.28
C PHE A 23 -0.58 -6.45 0.55
N VAL A 24 -0.76 -5.66 -0.48
CA VAL A 24 -1.68 -4.51 -0.50
C VAL A 24 -2.57 -4.61 -1.72
N PHE A 25 -3.69 -3.91 -1.67
CA PHE A 25 -4.51 -3.67 -2.84
C PHE A 25 -4.14 -2.34 -3.48
N VAL A 26 -3.77 -2.36 -4.76
CA VAL A 26 -3.47 -1.18 -5.57
C VAL A 26 -4.65 -0.90 -6.48
N VAL A 27 -5.01 0.36 -6.65
CA VAL A 27 -6.02 0.80 -7.60
C VAL A 27 -5.32 1.19 -8.90
N ASP A 28 -5.65 0.52 -9.99
CA ASP A 28 -5.10 0.81 -11.31
C ASP A 28 -5.79 2.01 -12.00
N ALA A 29 -5.37 2.30 -13.23
CA ALA A 29 -5.93 3.40 -14.03
C ALA A 29 -7.39 3.17 -14.45
N GLU A 30 -7.86 1.92 -14.43
CA GLU A 30 -9.25 1.55 -14.69
C GLU A 30 -10.10 1.53 -13.41
N ILE A 31 -9.55 1.99 -12.29
CA ILE A 31 -10.19 1.99 -10.98
C ILE A 31 -10.52 0.56 -10.48
N LYS A 32 -9.73 -0.42 -10.90
CA LYS A 32 -9.83 -1.80 -10.44
C LYS A 32 -8.81 -2.07 -9.35
N VAL A 33 -9.21 -2.92 -8.41
CA VAL A 33 -8.33 -3.39 -7.35
C VAL A 33 -7.46 -4.54 -7.84
N VAL A 34 -6.15 -4.35 -7.73
CA VAL A 34 -5.12 -5.32 -8.06
C VAL A 34 -4.44 -5.78 -6.78
N TYR A 35 -4.39 -7.10 -6.58
CA TYR A 35 -3.59 -7.70 -5.52
C TYR A 35 -2.11 -7.50 -5.84
N ARG A 36 -1.35 -6.92 -4.91
CA ARG A 36 0.10 -6.76 -5.07
C ARG A 36 0.84 -7.29 -3.84
N PRO A 37 1.64 -8.36 -3.99
CA PRO A 37 2.52 -8.80 -2.92
C PRO A 37 3.60 -7.74 -2.70
N ILE A 38 3.96 -7.52 -1.44
CA ILE A 38 4.95 -6.53 -1.05
C ILE A 38 5.91 -7.10 -0.03
N GLN A 39 7.12 -6.55 -0.01
CA GLN A 39 8.10 -6.81 1.04
C GLN A 39 8.14 -5.63 2.00
N LEU A 40 7.92 -5.92 3.28
CA LEU A 40 7.90 -4.92 4.34
C LEU A 40 9.25 -4.91 5.06
N GLY A 41 9.81 -3.72 5.20
CA GLY A 41 11.00 -3.45 5.99
C GLY A 41 10.65 -3.03 7.41
N ALA A 42 11.44 -2.10 7.95
CA ALA A 42 11.27 -1.55 9.29
C ALA A 42 9.94 -0.79 9.47
N MET A 43 9.55 -0.64 10.72
CA MET A 43 8.46 0.24 11.12
C MET A 43 9.00 1.65 11.37
N ALA A 44 8.28 2.66 10.91
CA ALA A 44 8.63 4.06 11.12
C ALA A 44 7.36 4.84 11.46
N GLU A 45 7.30 5.43 12.66
CA GLU A 45 6.23 6.35 13.07
C GLU A 45 4.79 5.81 12.87
N GLY A 46 4.58 4.51 13.13
CA GLY A 46 3.26 3.86 12.95
C GLY A 46 2.92 3.51 11.49
N GLN A 47 3.86 3.70 10.57
CA GLN A 47 3.81 3.25 9.19
C GLN A 47 4.81 2.11 8.97
N ARG A 48 4.60 1.37 7.87
CA ARG A 48 5.50 0.32 7.43
C ARG A 48 6.27 0.76 6.21
N VAL A 49 7.59 0.61 6.27
CA VAL A 49 8.46 0.77 5.11
C VAL A 49 8.19 -0.37 4.13
N VAL A 50 7.99 -0.05 2.86
CA VAL A 50 7.92 -1.01 1.77
C VAL A 50 9.28 -1.05 1.08
N GLU A 51 9.92 -2.21 1.12
CA GLU A 51 11.22 -2.45 0.47
C GLU A 51 11.06 -2.79 -1.01
N SER A 52 9.98 -3.50 -1.36
CA SER A 52 9.69 -3.87 -2.74
C SER A 52 8.20 -4.10 -2.99
N GLY A 53 7.80 -4.00 -4.25
CA GLY A 53 6.43 -4.28 -4.69
C GLY A 53 5.53 -3.06 -4.84
N LEU A 54 5.99 -1.84 -4.52
CA LEU A 54 5.26 -0.60 -4.82
C LEU A 54 6.14 0.39 -5.56
N LYS A 55 5.49 1.28 -6.32
CA LYS A 55 6.13 2.41 -7.00
C LYS A 55 5.60 3.72 -6.45
N ALA A 56 6.41 4.77 -6.56
CA ALA A 56 5.97 6.11 -6.24
C ALA A 56 4.75 6.47 -7.12
N GLY A 57 3.70 7.01 -6.49
CA GLY A 57 2.44 7.34 -7.15
C GLY A 57 1.40 6.21 -7.22
N ASP A 58 1.74 4.99 -6.77
CA ASP A 58 0.73 3.91 -6.64
C ASP A 58 -0.34 4.31 -5.62
N LYS A 59 -1.61 4.15 -5.99
CA LYS A 59 -2.75 4.38 -5.09
C LYS A 59 -3.10 3.06 -4.40
N ILE A 60 -3.01 3.02 -3.08
CA ILE A 60 -3.34 1.82 -2.30
C ILE A 60 -4.66 1.97 -1.56
N VAL A 61 -5.32 0.84 -1.34
CA VAL A 61 -6.53 0.76 -0.52
C VAL A 61 -6.13 0.64 0.94
N VAL A 62 -6.60 1.56 1.77
CA VAL A 62 -6.24 1.66 3.20
C VAL A 62 -7.38 1.21 4.12
N ASN A 63 -8.61 1.24 3.62
CA ASN A 63 -9.83 0.91 4.33
C ASN A 63 -10.69 -0.07 3.49
N GLY A 64 -11.48 -0.91 4.16
CA GLY A 64 -12.42 -1.81 3.46
C GLY A 64 -11.81 -3.08 2.87
N LEU A 65 -10.56 -3.44 3.22
CA LEU A 65 -9.88 -4.65 2.73
C LEU A 65 -10.70 -5.94 2.86
N GLN A 66 -11.50 -6.08 3.93
CA GLN A 66 -12.32 -7.27 4.18
C GLN A 66 -13.45 -7.46 3.15
N ARG A 67 -13.95 -6.36 2.59
CA ARG A 67 -15.09 -6.34 1.66
C ARG A 67 -14.64 -6.41 0.20
N ILE A 68 -13.37 -6.11 -0.06
CA ILE A 68 -12.81 -6.02 -1.40
C ILE A 68 -12.35 -7.40 -1.86
N ARG A 69 -12.49 -7.65 -3.15
CA ARG A 69 -11.94 -8.81 -3.85
C ARG A 69 -11.04 -8.33 -4.98
N PRO A 70 -9.97 -9.07 -5.31
CA PRO A 70 -9.19 -8.77 -6.51
C PRO A 70 -10.09 -8.68 -7.75
N GLY A 71 -9.86 -7.69 -8.60
CA GLY A 71 -10.67 -7.42 -9.80
C GLY A 71 -11.96 -6.63 -9.54
N ALA A 72 -12.28 -6.28 -8.30
CA ALA A 72 -13.41 -5.41 -7.99
C ALA A 72 -13.15 -3.98 -8.50
N ILE A 73 -14.15 -3.38 -9.13
CA ILE A 73 -14.18 -1.94 -9.41
C ILE A 73 -14.53 -1.24 -8.11
N VAL A 74 -13.73 -0.24 -7.73
CA VAL A 74 -13.96 0.56 -6.52
C VAL A 74 -14.28 2.00 -6.90
N ALA A 75 -14.94 2.73 -6.01
CA ALA A 75 -15.01 4.19 -6.09
C ALA A 75 -14.09 4.74 -4.98
N PRO A 76 -12.81 5.01 -5.27
CA PRO A 76 -11.86 5.40 -4.25
C PRO A 76 -12.16 6.81 -3.77
N GLU A 77 -12.40 6.96 -2.47
CA GLU A 77 -12.34 8.25 -1.81
C GLU A 77 -10.86 8.51 -1.48
N LEU A 78 -10.26 9.51 -2.12
CA LEU A 78 -8.83 9.79 -1.99
C LEU A 78 -8.53 10.37 -0.61
N GLU A 79 -7.96 9.55 0.27
CA GLU A 79 -7.38 10.01 1.52
C GLU A 79 -5.92 10.41 1.29
N GLU A 80 -5.62 11.72 1.20
CA GLU A 80 -4.27 12.24 0.89
C GLU A 80 -3.18 11.87 1.93
N LYS A 81 -3.55 11.30 3.08
CA LYS A 81 -2.63 11.13 4.21
C LYS A 81 -1.73 9.88 4.19
N VAL A 82 -1.75 9.03 3.15
CA VAL A 82 -1.24 7.64 3.30
C VAL A 82 -0.04 7.25 2.42
N ALA A 83 0.45 8.13 1.54
CA ALA A 83 1.65 7.87 0.75
C ALA A 83 2.52 9.14 0.65
N ALA A 84 3.11 9.56 1.76
CA ALA A 84 4.08 10.66 1.74
C ALA A 84 5.45 10.09 1.32
N VAL A 85 5.94 10.51 0.14
CA VAL A 85 7.37 10.43 -0.18
C VAL A 85 8.03 11.56 0.61
N LYS A 86 8.87 11.22 1.59
CA LYS A 86 9.79 12.15 2.23
C LYS A 86 11.22 11.75 1.89
#